data_AF-A0A2K2VWX8-F1
#
_entry.id   AF-A0A2K2VWX8-F1
#
_cell.length_a   1.000
_cell.length_b   1.000
_cell.length_c   1.000
_cell.angle_alpha   90.00
_cell.angle_beta   90.00
_cell.angle_gamma   90.00
#
_symmetry.space_group_name_H-M   'P 1'
#
loop_
_entity.id
_entity.type
_entity.pdbx_description
1 polymer ?
#
loop_
_entity_poly.entity_id
_entity_poly.type
_entity_poly.pdbx_seq_one_letter_code
_entity_poly.pdbx_strand_id
1 'polypeptide(L)' 'DPQVKARAMIEEVPHPTAGTVKLVATPMKLSKTPCKTMLHPPLLGEHTDEILQDQLGFSPEQIQQLRENGAV' A
#
# COMPACT_ATOMS: atom_id res chain seq x y z
N ASP A 1 25.16 -5.65 -9.70
CA ASP A 1 25.77 -5.36 -8.40
C ASP A 1 25.66 -6.58 -7.49
N PRO A 2 26.79 -7.14 -6.97
CA PRO A 2 26.79 -8.30 -6.08
C PRO A 2 26.10 -8.07 -4.74
N GLN A 3 26.23 -6.86 -4.16
CA GLN A 3 25.69 -6.55 -2.84
C GLN A 3 24.17 -6.41 -2.87
N VAL A 4 23.62 -5.83 -3.93
CA VAL A 4 22.17 -5.76 -4.19
C VAL A 4 21.54 -7.15 -4.21
N LYS A 5 22.20 -8.12 -4.86
CA LYS A 5 21.73 -9.52 -4.92
C LYS A 5 21.90 -10.22 -3.58
N ALA A 6 23.09 -10.13 -2.97
CA ALA A 6 23.39 -10.78 -1.70
C ALA A 6 22.47 -10.34 -0.56
N ARG A 7 21.98 -9.10 -0.62
CA ARG A 7 21.08 -8.53 0.40
C ARG A 7 19.60 -8.57 0.04
N ALA A 8 19.23 -9.18 -1.10
CA ALA A 8 17.86 -9.19 -1.61
C ALA A 8 17.24 -7.78 -1.57
N MET A 9 17.89 -6.85 -2.27
CA MET A 9 17.52 -5.42 -2.28
C MET A 9 16.45 -5.07 -3.33
N ILE A 10 15.97 -6.06 -4.09
CA ILE A 10 14.89 -5.90 -5.06
C ILE A 10 13.80 -6.88 -4.66
N GLU A 11 12.59 -6.36 -4.42
CA GLU A 11 11.39 -7.14 -4.16
C GLU A 11 10.45 -7.03 -5.36
N GLU A 12 9.87 -8.16 -5.75
CA GLU A 12 8.85 -8.22 -6.81
C GLU A 12 7.47 -8.26 -6.15
N VAL A 13 6.64 -7.27 -6.47
CA VAL A 13 5.32 -7.10 -5.87
C VAL A 13 4.25 -7.08 -6.97
N PRO A 14 3.18 -7.88 -6.87
CA PRO A 14 2.07 -7.81 -7.80
C PRO A 14 1.30 -6.50 -7.58
N HIS A 15 1.11 -5.72 -8.64
CA HIS A 15 0.37 -4.47 -8.66
C HIS A 15 -0.87 -4.61 -9.56
N PRO A 16 -2.07 -4.19 -9.10
CA PRO A 16 -3.33 -4.44 -9.79
C PRO A 16 -3.37 -3.89 -11.23
N THR A 17 -2.74 -2.76 -11.48
CA THR A 17 -2.73 -2.11 -12.80
C THR A 17 -1.41 -2.20 -13.57
N ALA A 18 -0.31 -2.53 -12.89
CA ALA A 18 1.05 -2.43 -13.46
C ALA A 18 1.72 -3.81 -13.61
N GLY A 19 1.01 -4.89 -13.30
CA GLY A 19 1.58 -6.24 -13.28
C GLY A 19 2.59 -6.40 -12.13
N THR A 20 3.61 -7.24 -12.31
CA THR A 20 4.66 -7.38 -11.30
C THR A 20 5.65 -6.23 -11.39
N VAL A 21 5.76 -5.45 -10.32
CA VAL A 21 6.68 -4.30 -10.22
C VAL A 21 7.88 -4.63 -9.33
N LYS A 22 9.03 -4.03 -9.64
CA LYS A 22 10.26 -4.16 -8.85
C LYS A 22 10.40 -2.95 -7.92
N LEU A 23 10.39 -3.20 -6.61
CA LEU A 23 10.55 -2.20 -5.57
C LEU A 23 11.90 -2.37 -4.88
N VAL A 24 12.43 -1.26 -4.36
CA VAL A 24 13.63 -1.30 -3.52
C VAL A 24 13.23 -1.86 -2.16
N ALA A 25 13.84 -2.99 -1.79
CA ALA A 25 13.59 -3.60 -0.50
C ALA A 25 14.24 -2.80 0.64
N THR A 26 13.72 -2.97 1.85
CA THR A 26 14.35 -2.41 3.05
C THR A 26 15.79 -2.94 3.24
N PRO A 27 16.78 -2.05 3.51
CA PRO A 27 18.14 -2.46 3.79
C PRO A 27 18.28 -3.11 5.17
N MET A 28 17.31 -2.89 6.08
CA MET A 28 17.31 -3.43 7.43
C MET A 28 16.82 -4.89 7.42
N LYS A 29 17.68 -5.82 7.86
CA LYS A 29 17.34 -7.25 7.97
C LYS A 29 17.27 -7.63 9.45
N LEU A 30 16.08 -7.53 10.02
CA LEU A 30 15.82 -7.84 11.43
C LEU A 30 15.46 -9.31 11.58
N SER A 31 16.19 -10.04 12.43
CA SER A 31 16.03 -11.49 12.58
C SER A 31 14.74 -11.91 13.30
N LYS A 32 14.27 -11.11 14.28
CA LYS A 32 13.05 -11.41 15.05
C LYS A 32 11.79 -10.83 14.42
N THR A 33 11.90 -9.67 13.77
CA THR A 33 10.78 -8.94 13.17
C THR A 33 11.11 -8.52 11.74
N PRO A 34 11.18 -9.48 10.79
CA PRO A 34 11.57 -9.16 9.42
C PRO A 34 10.64 -8.10 8.82
N CYS A 35 11.21 -7.01 8.33
CA CYS A 35 10.48 -6.00 7.56
C CYS A 35 10.11 -6.61 6.20
N LYS A 36 8.82 -6.75 5.93
CA LYS A 36 8.28 -7.27 4.67
C LYS A 36 7.39 -6.23 4.02
N THR A 37 7.52 -6.04 2.71
CA THR A 37 6.55 -5.30 1.92
C THR A 37 5.33 -6.21 1.73
N MET A 38 4.21 -5.88 2.38
CA MET A 38 3.02 -6.74 2.41
C MET A 38 2.04 -6.44 1.29
N LEU A 39 2.04 -5.22 0.77
CA LEU A 39 1.07 -4.71 -0.19
C LEU A 39 1.77 -3.89 -1.28
N HIS A 40 1.12 -3.79 -2.43
CA HIS A 40 1.49 -2.85 -3.47
C HIS A 40 1.28 -1.40 -3.00
N PRO A 41 1.99 -0.42 -3.60
CA PRO A 41 1.65 0.98 -3.42
C PRO A 41 0.16 1.22 -3.75
N PRO A 42 -0.61 1.88 -2.88
CA PRO A 42 -2.05 1.99 -3.07
C PRO A 42 -2.41 2.80 -4.31
N LEU A 43 -3.52 2.44 -4.94
CA LEU A 43 -4.18 3.24 -5.96
C LEU A 43 -4.77 4.52 -5.33
N LEU A 44 -5.05 5.50 -6.20
CA LEU A 44 -5.74 6.71 -5.80
C LEU A 44 -7.11 6.34 -5.18
N GLY A 45 -7.26 6.63 -3.90
CA GLY A 45 -8.49 6.39 -3.15
C GLY A 45 -8.77 4.92 -2.76
N GLU A 46 -7.80 4.01 -2.89
CA GLU A 46 -7.99 2.56 -2.65
C GLU A 46 -8.58 2.25 -1.27
N HIS A 47 -8.17 2.99 -0.24
CA HIS A 47 -8.62 2.78 1.15
C HIS A 47 -9.52 3.91 1.67
N THR A 48 -10.05 4.78 0.79
CA THR A 48 -10.88 5.93 1.23
C THR A 48 -12.08 5.47 2.03
N ASP A 49 -12.85 4.52 1.50
CA ASP A 49 -14.09 4.05 2.15
C ASP A 49 -13.79 3.27 3.43
N GLU A 50 -12.76 2.42 3.43
CA GLU A 50 -12.30 1.68 4.62
C GLU A 50 -11.97 2.66 5.77
N ILE A 51 -11.20 3.72 5.49
CA ILE A 51 -10.83 4.69 6.52
C ILE A 51 -12.04 5.50 6.98
N LEU A 52 -12.84 6.02 6.05
CA LEU A 52 -14.02 6.82 6.39
C LEU A 52 -15.02 6.02 7.22
N GLN A 53 -15.25 4.76 6.87
CA GLN A 53 -16.21 3.89 7.55
C GLN A 53 -15.63 3.29 8.83
N ASP A 54 -14.52 2.56 8.75
CA ASP A 54 -14.05 1.70 9.85
C ASP A 54 -13.27 2.48 10.90
N GLN A 55 -12.54 3.52 10.49
CA GLN A 55 -11.74 4.32 11.42
C GLN A 55 -12.44 5.60 11.88
N LEU A 56 -13.20 6.25 10.98
CA LEU A 56 -13.86 7.52 11.29
C LEU A 56 -15.37 7.37 11.57
N GLY A 57 -15.96 6.19 11.33
CA GLY A 57 -17.36 5.90 11.69
C GLY A 57 -18.40 6.58 10.80
N PHE A 58 -18.05 6.95 9.57
CA PHE A 58 -18.99 7.59 8.65
C PHE A 58 -20.00 6.55 8.15
N SER A 59 -21.26 6.96 8.07
CA SER A 59 -22.30 6.15 7.42
C SER A 59 -22.12 6.19 5.88
N PRO A 60 -22.67 5.19 5.16
CA PRO A 60 -22.65 5.19 3.69
C PRO A 60 -23.22 6.47 3.07
N GLU A 61 -24.26 7.06 3.69
CA GLU A 61 -24.88 8.30 3.24
C GLU A 61 -23.95 9.51 3.39
N GLN A 62 -23.19 9.58 4.48
CA GLN A 62 -22.22 10.66 4.70
C GLN A 62 -21.06 10.58 3.72
N ILE A 63 -20.57 9.37 3.44
CA ILE A 63 -19.50 9.15 2.43
C ILE A 63 -19.99 9.57 1.05
N GLN A 64 -21.22 9.20 0.68
CA GLN A 64 -21.82 9.60 -0.58
C GLN A 64 -21.91 11.13 -0.71
N GLN A 65 -22.32 11.83 0.35
CA GLN A 65 -22.38 13.28 0.35
C GLN A 65 -21.00 13.93 0.17
N LEU A 66 -19.93 13.36 0.73
CA LEU A 66 -18.56 13.84 0.51
C LEU A 66 -18.13 13.71 -0.96
N ARG A 67 -18.52 12.61 -1.61
CA ARG A 67 -18.25 12.39 -3.05
C ARG A 67 -18.99 13.39 -3.91
N GLU A 68 -20.27 13.64 -3.62
CA GLU A 68 -21.09 14.61 -4.35
C GLU A 68 -20.55 16.04 -4.23
N ASN A 69 -19.96 16.38 -3.08
CA ASN A 69 -19.32 17.67 -2.85
C ASN A 69 -17.90 17.77 -3.44
N GLY A 70 -17.36 16.69 -4.02
CA GLY A 70 -16.00 16.64 -4.56
C GLY A 70 -14.89 16.74 -3.51
N ALA A 71 -15.20 16.44 -2.25
CA ALA A 71 -14.24 16.46 -1.15
C ALA A 71 -13.35 15.21 -1.12
N VAL A 72 -13.82 14.10 -1.70
CA VAL A 72 -13.15 12.79 -1.79
C VAL A 72 -13.44 12.11 -3.13
#